data_AF-A0A840TU30-F1
#
_entry.id   AF-A0A840TU30-F1
#
_cell.length_a   1.000
_cell.length_b   1.000
_cell.length_c   1.000
_cell.angle_alpha   90.00
_cell.angle_beta   90.00
_cell.angle_gamma   90.00
#
_symmetry.space_group_name_H-M   'P 1'
#
loop_
_entity.id
_entity.type
_entity.pdbx_description
1 polymer ?
#
loop_
_entity_poly.entity_id
_entity_poly.type
_entity_poly.pdbx_seq_one_letter_code
_entity_poly.pdbx_strand_id
1 'polypeptide(L)'
;MIDECHKLSAYDYGNRQYLSQRYKAAQLLSQQCEHILLLTATPHRGRTDIFKKLLQILDEDIFATDEIASTRIKELEHNGINKFFIRRLKEDMKDW
;
A
#
# COMPACT_ATOMS: atom_id res chain seq x y z
N MET A 1 -10.92 7.46 3.35
CA MET A 1 -9.76 7.14 4.22
C MET A 1 -10.04 5.83 4.93
N ILE A 2 -9.05 4.94 5.03
CA ILE A 2 -9.12 3.67 5.77
C ILE A 2 -8.02 3.68 6.82
N ASP A 3 -8.38 3.38 8.06
CA ASP A 3 -7.45 3.23 9.18
C ASP A 3 -7.25 1.75 9.52
N GLU A 4 -6.11 1.43 10.12
CA GLU A 4 -5.65 0.08 10.40
C GLU A 4 -5.71 -0.84 9.17
N CYS A 5 -5.22 -0.34 8.03
CA CYS A 5 -5.31 -1.01 6.73
C CYS A 5 -4.70 -2.41 6.71
N HIS A 6 -3.85 -2.77 7.67
CA HIS A 6 -3.36 -4.14 7.84
C HIS A 6 -4.49 -5.17 8.06
N LYS A 7 -5.72 -4.74 8.37
CA LYS A 7 -6.93 -5.57 8.46
C LYS A 7 -7.54 -5.92 7.09
N LEU A 8 -7.09 -5.28 6.00
CA LEU A 8 -7.49 -5.60 4.62
C LEU A 8 -6.70 -6.81 4.13
N SER A 9 -6.90 -7.97 4.77
CA SER A 9 -6.10 -9.16 4.49
C SER A 9 -6.31 -9.64 3.05
N ALA A 10 -5.21 -9.73 2.32
CA ALA A 10 -5.13 -10.30 0.97
C ALA A 10 -3.76 -10.95 0.81
N TYR A 11 -3.71 -12.16 0.26
CA TYR A 11 -2.46 -12.88 0.05
C TYR A 11 -2.60 -14.00 -0.96
N ASP A 12 -1.46 -14.43 -1.48
CA ASP A 12 -1.36 -15.56 -2.39
C ASP A 12 -1.17 -16.87 -1.58
N TYR A 13 -1.83 -17.93 -2.03
CA TYR A 13 -1.80 -19.26 -1.43
C TYR A 13 -1.67 -20.29 -2.56
N GLY A 14 -0.43 -20.63 -2.89
CA GLY A 14 -0.11 -21.41 -4.09
C GLY A 14 -0.61 -20.69 -5.35
N ASN A 15 -1.46 -21.37 -6.13
CA ASN A 15 -2.08 -20.81 -7.34
C ASN A 15 -3.41 -20.09 -7.09
N ARG A 16 -3.78 -19.85 -5.82
CA ARG A 16 -5.04 -19.18 -5.45
C ARG A 16 -4.74 -17.89 -4.71
N GLN A 17 -5.63 -16.92 -4.84
CA GLN A 17 -5.58 -15.67 -4.10
C GLN A 17 -6.68 -15.67 -3.04
N TYR A 18 -6.31 -15.38 -1.79
CA TYR A 18 -7.26 -15.08 -0.73
C TYR A 18 -7.49 -13.58 -0.65
N LEU A 19 -8.76 -13.15 -0.66
CA LEU A 19 -9.18 -11.76 -0.50
C LEU A 19 -10.28 -11.69 0.55
N SER A 20 -10.02 -10.97 1.66
CA SER A 20 -11.05 -10.69 2.65
C SER A 20 -12.16 -9.79 2.09
N GLN A 21 -13.35 -9.83 2.70
CA GLN A 21 -14.46 -8.95 2.29
C GLN A 21 -14.09 -7.46 2.40
N ARG A 22 -13.33 -7.08 3.45
CA ARG A 22 -12.84 -5.71 3.62
C ARG A 22 -11.90 -5.30 2.50
N TYR A 23 -11.00 -6.18 2.08
CA TYR A 23 -10.13 -5.92 0.94
C TYR A 23 -10.92 -5.68 -0.34
N LYS A 24 -11.87 -6.56 -0.66
CA LYS A 24 -12.73 -6.42 -1.85
C LYS A 24 -13.51 -5.10 -1.84
N ALA A 25 -14.06 -4.72 -0.68
CA ALA A 25 -14.75 -3.45 -0.52
C ALA A 25 -13.81 -2.25 -0.74
N ALA A 26 -12.60 -2.30 -0.17
CA ALA A 26 -11.59 -1.25 -0.36
C ALA A 26 -11.15 -1.12 -1.82
N GLN A 27 -10.97 -2.25 -2.52
CA GLN A 27 -10.62 -2.28 -3.95
C GLN A 27 -11.73 -1.68 -4.83
N LEU A 28 -12.99 -1.99 -4.54
CA LEU A 28 -14.12 -1.39 -5.27
C LEU A 28 -14.20 0.11 -5.00
N LEU A 29 -14.05 0.53 -3.74
CA LEU A 29 -14.09 1.94 -3.37
C LEU A 29 -12.93 2.73 -3.95
N SER A 30 -11.73 2.15 -4.08
CA SER A 30 -10.59 2.87 -4.65
C SER A 30 -10.82 3.25 -6.12
N GLN A 31 -11.56 2.44 -6.87
CA GLN A 31 -11.95 2.74 -8.26
C GLN A 31 -13.01 3.84 -8.37
N GLN A 32 -13.74 4.13 -7.29
CA GLN A 32 -14.79 5.15 -7.27
C GLN A 32 -14.38 6.45 -6.57
N CYS A 33 -13.20 6.47 -5.94
CA CYS A 33 -12.68 7.63 -5.22
C CYS A 33 -11.49 8.24 -5.97
N GLU A 34 -11.51 9.55 -6.20
CA GLU A 34 -10.35 10.26 -6.76
C GLU A 34 -9.14 10.23 -5.80
N HIS A 35 -9.41 10.25 -4.49
CA HIS A 35 -8.38 10.25 -3.46
C HIS A 35 -8.67 9.19 -2.40
N ILE A 36 -7.69 8.33 -2.15
CA ILE A 36 -7.71 7.33 -1.09
C ILE A 36 -6.49 7.51 -0.18
N LEU A 37 -6.74 7.45 1.13
CA LEU A 37 -5.70 7.52 2.16
C LEU A 37 -5.77 6.23 2.99
N LEU A 38 -4.65 5.50 3.01
CA LEU A 38 -4.47 4.28 3.78
C LEU A 38 -3.54 4.56 4.97
N LEU A 39 -4.00 4.27 6.18
CA LEU A 39 -3.24 4.47 7.41
C LEU A 39 -2.99 3.12 8.10
N THR A 40 -1.75 2.86 8.50
CA THR A 40 -1.40 1.67 9.29
C THR A 40 -0.01 1.81 9.90
N ALA A 41 0.13 1.37 11.15
CA ALA A 41 1.44 1.24 11.80
C ALA A 41 2.18 -0.04 11.36
N THR A 42 1.46 -1.04 10.82
CA THR A 42 1.99 -2.38 10.55
C THR A 42 1.63 -2.86 9.14
N PRO A 43 2.19 -2.24 8.08
CA PRO A 43 1.68 -2.42 6.72
C PRO A 43 1.86 -3.82 6.13
N HIS A 44 2.77 -4.66 6.65
CA HIS A 44 3.09 -5.92 6.00
C HIS A 44 3.30 -7.11 6.93
N ARG A 45 3.41 -6.93 8.26
CA ARG A 45 3.63 -8.02 9.25
C ARG A 45 4.65 -9.09 8.79
N GLY A 46 5.72 -8.68 8.09
CA GLY A 46 6.75 -9.59 7.56
C GLY A 46 6.42 -10.31 6.24
N ARG A 47 5.31 -9.97 5.58
CA ARG A 47 4.77 -10.61 4.37
C ARG A 47 4.69 -9.60 3.22
N THR A 48 5.62 -9.69 2.27
CA THR A 48 5.72 -8.76 1.13
C THR A 48 4.52 -8.84 0.19
N ASP A 49 3.92 -10.02 0.03
CA ASP A 49 2.70 -10.25 -0.74
C ASP A 49 1.53 -9.40 -0.20
N ILE A 50 1.34 -9.38 1.12
CA ILE A 50 0.29 -8.59 1.77
C ILE A 50 0.55 -7.09 1.55
N PHE A 51 1.80 -6.66 1.66
CA PHE A 51 2.15 -5.26 1.43
C PHE A 51 1.83 -4.81 0.02
N LYS A 52 2.24 -5.61 -0.97
CA LYS A 52 1.98 -5.33 -2.38
C LYS A 52 0.48 -5.23 -2.67
N LYS A 53 -0.32 -6.14 -2.11
CA LYS A 53 -1.79 -6.11 -2.26
C LYS A 53 -2.41 -4.85 -1.66
N LEU A 54 -1.87 -4.31 -0.56
CA LEU A 54 -2.30 -3.02 -0.02
C LEU A 54 -1.95 -1.86 -0.93
N LEU A 55 -0.75 -1.85 -1.51
CA LEU A 55 -0.33 -0.80 -2.45
C LEU A 55 -1.16 -0.84 -3.75
N GLN A 56 -1.55 -2.02 -4.21
CA GLN A 56 -2.47 -2.18 -5.35
C GLN A 56 -3.86 -1.56 -5.13
N ILE A 57 -4.26 -1.26 -3.89
CA ILE A 57 -5.48 -0.49 -3.61
C ILE A 57 -5.28 1.00 -3.98
N LEU A 58 -4.05 1.52 -3.86
CA LEU A 58 -3.73 2.90 -4.27
C LEU A 58 -3.71 3.02 -5.80
N ASP A 59 -3.06 2.07 -6.46
CA ASP A 59 -2.95 2.02 -7.92
C ASP A 59 -2.57 0.59 -8.36
N GLU A 60 -3.45 -0.07 -9.11
CA GLU A 60 -3.23 -1.47 -9.52
C GLU A 60 -2.11 -1.58 -10.57
N ASP A 61 -1.95 -0.57 -11.43
CA ASP A 61 -1.01 -0.57 -12.55
C ASP A 61 0.42 -0.31 -12.07
N ILE A 62 0.59 0.70 -11.21
CA ILE A 62 1.90 1.05 -10.65
C ILE A 62 2.47 -0.10 -9.81
N PHE A 63 1.60 -0.80 -9.08
CA PHE A 63 2.01 -1.88 -8.17
C PHE A 63 1.74 -3.28 -8.73
N ALA A 64 1.58 -3.43 -10.04
CA ALA A 64 1.38 -4.72 -10.70
C ALA A 64 2.59 -5.66 -10.54
N THR A 65 3.79 -5.16 -10.83
CA THR A 65 5.06 -5.91 -10.69
C THR A 65 6.08 -5.09 -9.91
N ASP A 66 7.06 -5.79 -9.34
CA ASP A 66 8.11 -5.16 -8.53
C ASP A 66 8.99 -4.26 -9.42
N GLU A 67 9.18 -4.66 -10.68
CA GLU A 67 9.89 -3.89 -11.70
C GLU A 67 9.16 -2.58 -12.03
N ILE A 68 7.86 -2.63 -12.32
CA ILE A 68 7.04 -1.44 -12.59
C ILE A 68 7.03 -0.53 -11.36
N ALA A 69 6.76 -1.08 -10.17
CA ALA A 69 6.74 -0.32 -8.93
C ALA A 69 8.08 0.38 -8.67
N SER A 70 9.20 -0.32 -8.81
CA SER A 70 10.53 0.24 -8.60
C SER A 70 10.87 1.35 -9.60
N THR A 71 10.44 1.20 -10.86
CA THR A 71 10.65 2.19 -11.91
C THR A 71 9.83 3.45 -11.65
N ARG A 72 8.53 3.27 -11.38
CA ARG A 72 7.60 4.37 -11.10
C ARG A 72 7.96 5.14 -9.84
N ILE A 73 8.36 4.44 -8.78
CA ILE A 73 8.84 5.09 -7.55
C ILE A 73 10.05 5.97 -7.87
N LYS A 74 11.04 5.48 -8.62
CA LYS A 74 12.22 6.28 -9.01
C LYS A 74 11.86 7.49 -9.89
N GLU A 75 10.93 7.33 -10.83
CA GLU A 75 10.47 8.42 -11.70
C GLU A 75 9.75 9.52 -10.90
N LEU A 76 8.99 9.13 -9.88
CA LEU A 76 8.16 10.03 -9.09
C LEU A 76 8.88 10.58 -7.86
N GLU A 77 9.95 9.94 -7.43
CA GLU A 77 10.82 10.39 -6.37
C GLU A 77 11.56 11.66 -6.79
N HIS A 78 11.34 12.73 -6.04
CA HIS A 78 12.00 14.01 -6.26
C HIS A 78 12.60 14.46 -4.92
N ASN A 79 13.88 14.84 -4.93
CA ASN A 79 14.64 15.21 -3.72
C ASN A 79 14.63 14.12 -2.62
N GLY A 80 14.56 12.84 -2.99
CA GLY A 80 14.50 11.72 -2.04
C GLY A 80 13.16 11.53 -1.34
N ILE A 81 12.09 12.20 -1.81
CA ILE A 81 10.76 12.10 -1.23
C ILE A 81 9.93 11.08 -2.03
N ASN A 82 9.54 9.99 -1.37
CA ASN A 82 8.60 9.01 -1.92
C ASN A 82 7.17 9.59 -1.91
N LYS A 83 6.51 9.61 -3.08
CA LYS A 83 5.15 10.16 -3.23
C LYS A 83 4.02 9.21 -2.81
N PHE A 84 4.30 7.92 -2.64
CA PHE A 84 3.27 6.91 -2.37
C PHE A 84 3.07 6.63 -0.89
N PHE A 85 4.11 6.79 -0.07
CA PHE A 85 4.00 6.58 1.36
C PHE A 85 4.92 7.50 2.15
N ILE A 86 4.44 7.86 3.34
CA ILE A 86 5.19 8.61 4.33
C ILE A 86 5.32 7.72 5.57
N ARG A 87 6.55 7.53 6.03
CA ARG A 87 6.84 6.86 7.30
C ARG A 87 7.78 7.75 8.09
N ARG A 88 7.43 8.04 9.33
CA ARG A 88 8.29 8.76 10.29
C ARG A 88 8.61 7.83 11.44
N LEU A 89 9.87 7.75 11.85
CA LEU A 89 10.23 7.07 13.09
C LEU A 89 10.14 8.06 14.26
N LYS A 90 9.90 7.53 15.46
CA LYS A 90 9.87 8.36 16.68
C LYS A 90 11.20 9.10 16.90
N GLU A 91 12.30 8.49 16.47
CA GLU A 91 13.64 9.07 16.55
C GLU A 91 13.82 10.27 15.60
N ASP A 92 13.06 10.31 14.50
CA ASP A 92 13.05 11.41 13.53
C ASP A 92 12.17 12.59 14.01
N MET A 93 11.43 12.43 15.10
CA MET A 93 10.56 13.45 15.69
C MET A 93 11.26 14.23 16.81
N LYS A 94 12.51 14.62 16.58
CA LYS A 94 13.23 15.57 17.45
C LYS A 94 12.96 16.96 16.92
N ASP A 95 12.60 17.86 17.82
CA ASP A 95 12.21 19.26 17.55
C ASP A 95 10.75 19.42 17.07
N TRP A 96 9.83 19.40 18.04
CA TRP A 96 8.47 19.92 17.90
C TRP A 96 8.30 21.17 18.77
#